data_AF-A0A3M4T6G1-F1
#
_entry.id   AF-A0A3M4T6G1-F1
#
_cell.length_a   1.000
_cell.length_b   1.000
_cell.length_c   1.000
_cell.angle_alpha   90.00
_cell.angle_beta   90.00
_cell.angle_gamma   90.00
#
_symmetry.space_group_name_H-M   'P 1'
#
loop_
_entity.id
_entity.type
_entity.pdbx_description
1 polymer ?
#
loop_
_entity_poly.entity_id
_entity_poly.type
_entity_poly.pdbx_seq_one_letter_code
_entity_poly.pdbx_strand_id
1 'polypeptide(L)' 'MLAGIAQFFKNTEPQSPVPYLIERAIKWGNMPLEGWLNDVIKDSNVVDSIRDVLGTKEPKQ' A
#
# COMPACT_ATOMS: atom_id res chain seq x y z
N MET A 1 10.75 -8.28 -11.26
CA MET A 1 11.56 -8.99 -10.24
C MET A 1 10.72 -9.44 -9.05
N LEU A 2 10.08 -8.53 -8.27
CA LEU A 2 9.27 -8.91 -7.10
C LEU A 2 8.11 -9.87 -7.42
N ALA A 3 7.42 -9.69 -8.54
CA ALA A 3 6.34 -10.60 -8.96
C ALA A 3 6.81 -12.04 -9.19
N GLY A 4 8.04 -12.23 -9.70
CA GLY A 4 8.63 -13.56 -9.87
C GLY A 4 8.95 -14.23 -8.54
N ILE A 5 9.37 -13.46 -7.54
CA ILE A 5 9.62 -13.95 -6.18
C ILE A 5 8.30 -14.37 -5.51
N ALA A 6 7.24 -13.57 -5.64
CA ALA A 6 5.91 -13.94 -5.16
C ALA A 6 5.43 -15.25 -5.80
N GLN A 7 5.60 -15.41 -7.13
CA GLN A 7 5.20 -16.63 -7.83
C GLN A 7 6.01 -17.85 -7.39
N PHE A 8 7.31 -17.68 -7.12
CA PHE A 8 8.15 -18.75 -6.57
C PHE A 8 7.59 -19.25 -5.24
N PHE A 9 7.36 -18.36 -4.28
CA PHE A 9 6.84 -18.76 -2.96
C PHE A 9 5.41 -19.33 -3.03
N LYS A 10 4.56 -18.88 -3.97
CA LYS A 10 3.24 -19.51 -4.18
C LYS A 10 3.34 -20.98 -4.57
N ASN A 11 4.38 -21.34 -5.32
CA ASN A 11 4.59 -22.70 -5.80
C ASN A 11 5.35 -23.56 -4.78
N THR A 12 6.32 -23.00 -4.06
CA THR A 12 7.17 -23.75 -3.11
C THR A 12 6.58 -23.81 -1.72
N GLU A 13 5.88 -22.76 -1.28
CA GLU A 13 5.31 -22.64 0.07
C GLU A 13 3.88 -22.06 0.02
N PRO A 14 2.87 -22.83 -0.46
CA PRO A 14 1.53 -22.30 -0.70
C PRO A 14 0.81 -21.78 0.55
N GLN A 15 1.19 -22.29 1.72
CA GLN A 15 0.63 -21.89 3.03
C GLN A 15 1.39 -20.71 3.66
N SER A 16 2.51 -20.31 3.07
CA SER A 16 3.28 -19.17 3.57
C SER A 16 2.53 -17.87 3.30
N PRO A 17 2.52 -16.90 4.25
CA PRO A 17 1.94 -15.58 4.01
C PRO A 17 2.85 -14.69 3.14
N VAL A 18 4.11 -15.09 2.93
CA VAL A 18 5.13 -14.30 2.23
C VAL A 18 4.72 -13.86 0.82
N PRO A 19 4.17 -14.73 -0.06
CA PRO A 19 3.76 -14.29 -1.39
C PRO A 19 2.73 -13.17 -1.36
N TYR A 20 1.75 -13.24 -0.45
CA TYR A 20 0.71 -12.23 -0.31
C TYR A 20 1.25 -10.89 0.19
N LEU A 21 2.24 -10.92 1.09
CA LEU A 21 2.93 -9.71 1.55
C LEU A 21 3.71 -9.04 0.42
N ILE A 22 4.38 -9.83 -0.43
CA ILE A 22 5.09 -9.31 -1.61
C ILE A 22 4.09 -8.68 -2.59
N GLU A 23 2.96 -9.34 -2.86
CA GLU A 23 1.91 -8.79 -3.74
C GLU A 23 1.33 -7.49 -3.19
N ARG A 24 1.09 -7.41 -1.87
CA ARG A 24 0.66 -6.19 -1.20
C ARG A 24 1.70 -5.08 -1.30
N ALA A 25 2.97 -5.39 -1.13
CA ALA A 25 4.06 -4.43 -1.28
C ALA A 25 4.17 -3.90 -2.72
N ILE A 26 4.03 -4.76 -3.73
CA ILE A 26 3.97 -4.35 -5.15
C ILE A 26 2.77 -3.42 -5.39
N LYS A 27 1.58 -3.79 -4.89
CA LYS A 27 0.36 -2.98 -5.01
C LYS A 27 0.59 -1.57 -4.43
N TRP A 28 1.11 -1.49 -3.21
CA TRP A 28 1.37 -0.23 -2.53
C TRP A 28 2.46 0.61 -3.19
N GLY A 29 3.54 -0.02 -3.68
CA GLY A 29 4.61 0.68 -4.39
C GLY A 29 4.15 1.32 -5.72
N ASN A 30 3.07 0.80 -6.32
CA ASN A 30 2.50 1.34 -7.56
C ASN A 30 1.33 2.32 -7.32
N MET A 31 0.95 2.59 -6.07
CA MET A 31 -0.12 3.52 -5.74
C MET A 31 0.40 4.95 -5.56
N PRO A 32 -0.35 5.97 -5.98
CA PRO A 32 -0.14 7.34 -5.51
C PRO A 32 -0.24 7.39 -3.98
N LEU A 33 0.57 8.25 -3.36
CA LEU A 33 0.61 8.43 -1.89
C LEU A 33 -0.79 8.62 -1.28
N GLU A 34 -1.63 9.44 -1.91
CA GLU A 34 -2.99 9.71 -1.47
C GLU A 34 -3.88 8.45 -1.46
N GLY A 35 -3.79 7.65 -2.52
CA GLY A 35 -4.51 6.38 -2.61
C GLY A 35 -4.00 5.36 -1.59
N TRP A 36 -2.69 5.31 -1.37
CA TRP A 36 -2.07 4.45 -0.37
C TRP A 36 -2.46 4.82 1.05
N LEU A 37 -2.44 6.11 1.41
CA LEU A 37 -2.82 6.59 2.75
C LEU A 37 -4.25 6.17 3.09
N ASN A 38 -5.18 6.31 2.13
CA ASN A 38 -6.57 5.88 2.31
C ASN A 38 -6.73 4.33 2.40
N ASP A 39 -5.88 3.54 1.72
CA ASP A 39 -5.91 2.06 1.79
C ASP A 39 -5.33 1.54 3.12
N VAL A 40 -4.37 2.25 3.70
CA VAL A 40 -3.66 1.85 4.93
C VAL A 40 -4.32 2.38 6.20
N ILE A 41 -4.79 3.63 6.19
CA ILE A 41 -5.32 4.31 7.36
C ILE A 41 -6.83 4.47 7.18
N LYS A 42 -7.59 3.80 8.06
CA LYS A 42 -9.06 3.84 8.02
C LYS A 42 -9.64 5.14 8.59
N ASP A 43 -8.90 5.80 9.48
CA ASP A 43 -9.34 7.04 10.11
C ASP A 43 -9.00 8.24 9.22
N SER A 44 -10.02 8.83 8.61
CA SER A 44 -9.87 9.99 7.74
C SER A 44 -9.26 11.19 8.47
N ASN A 45 -9.46 11.34 9.79
CA ASN A 45 -8.88 12.46 10.54
C ASN A 45 -7.36 12.35 10.63
N VAL A 46 -6.84 11.13 10.77
CA VAL A 46 -5.39 10.86 10.76
C VAL A 46 -4.82 11.13 9.37
N VAL A 47 -5.51 10.68 8.31
CA VAL A 47 -5.09 10.96 6.94
C VAL A 47 -5.05 12.47 6.67
N ASP A 48 -6.07 13.22 7.09
CA ASP A 48 -6.12 14.66 6.91
C ASP A 48 -5.04 15.41 7.69
N SER A 49 -4.66 14.90 8.86
CA SER A 49 -3.53 15.44 9.64
C SER A 49 -2.20 15.22 8.91
N ILE A 50 -2.02 14.05 8.30
CA ILE A 50 -0.82 13.75 7.50
C ILE A 50 -0.77 14.63 6.24
N ARG A 51 -1.89 14.81 5.54
CA ARG A 51 -1.98 15.71 4.38
C ARG A 51 -1.63 17.15 4.73
N ASP A 52 -2.03 17.61 5.91
CA ASP A 52 -1.72 18.95 6.42
C ASP A 52 -0.20 19.13 6.58
N VAL A 53 0.46 18.15 7.21
CA VAL A 53 1.93 18.14 7.39
C VAL A 53 2.67 18.08 6.06
N LEU A 54 2.15 17.32 5.09
CA LEU A 54 2.75 17.18 3.76
C LEU A 54 2.41 18.34 2.81
N GLY A 55 1.51 19.25 3.20
CA GLY A 55 1.03 20.33 2.35
C GLY A 55 0.23 19.87 1.13
N THR A 56 -0.32 18.65 1.15
CA THR A 56 -1.07 18.04 0.03
C THR A 56 -2.58 18.17 0.16
N LYS A 57 -3.08 18.94 1.14
CA LYS A 57 -4.51 19.19 1.27
C LYS A 57 -5.05 19.80 -0.02
N GLU A 58 -6.00 19.10 -0.65
CA GLU A 58 -6.77 19.68 -1.73
C GLU A 58 -7.54 20.90 -1.19
N PRO A 59 -7.54 22.03 -1.91
CA PRO A 59 -8.41 23.14 -1.55
C PRO A 59 -9.84 22.62 -1.56
N LYS A 60 -10.53 22.69 -0.41
CA LYS A 60 -11.98 22.49 -0.38
C LYS A 60 -12.59 23.58 -1.27
N GLN A 61 -13.10 23.17 -2.44
CA GLN A 61 -13.91 24.03 -3.30
C GLN A 61 -15.20 24.45 -2.59
#